data_AF-A0A0E3NW36-F1
#
_entry.id   AF-A0A0E3NW36-F1
#
_cell.length_a   1.000
_cell.length_b   1.000
_cell.length_c   1.000
_cell.angle_alpha   90.00
_cell.angle_beta   90.00
_cell.angle_gamma   90.00
#
_symmetry.space_group_name_H-M   'P 1'
#
loop_
_entity.id
_entity.type
_entity.pdbx_description
1 polymer ?
#
loop_
_entity_poly.entity_id
_entity_poly.type
_entity_poly.pdbx_seq_one_letter_code
_entity_poly.pdbx_strand_id
1 'polypeptide(L)'
;MKGRKFAVPLALLLALLIVIPGASACDVDVKPGSWPNSINVCNNGVLPVAYACEDDLEAECYKENVRTIKVVIEVKNGSCWYTEFDQNFSYLDLKLNVEDVTRYVSHVWDRGNCSYIGPDGCPDLTMKFRTQDIFGCINPADYEQCEAVNFRVYGYDGCGKELFNSFDRIRFVPANCKETPANCKEVNNEKKPKK
;
A
#
# COMPACT_ATOMS: atom_id res chain seq x y z
N MET A 1 -12.64 -9.71 -61.77
CA MET A 1 -12.26 -9.36 -60.38
C MET A 1 -13.50 -9.45 -59.50
N LYS A 2 -13.59 -10.47 -58.61
CA LYS A 2 -14.71 -10.64 -57.67
C LYS A 2 -14.27 -10.14 -56.29
N GLY A 3 -14.85 -9.03 -55.85
CA GLY A 3 -14.62 -8.48 -54.51
C GLY A 3 -15.25 -9.38 -53.45
N ARG A 4 -14.42 -10.01 -52.60
CA ARG A 4 -14.88 -10.68 -51.38
C ARG A 4 -15.20 -9.61 -50.35
N LYS A 5 -16.48 -9.43 -50.04
CA LYS A 5 -16.94 -8.65 -48.89
C LYS A 5 -16.65 -9.49 -47.64
N PHE A 6 -15.67 -9.10 -46.84
CA PHE A 6 -15.49 -9.64 -45.49
C PHE A 6 -16.56 -9.02 -44.60
N ALA A 7 -17.70 -9.71 -44.47
CA ALA A 7 -18.63 -9.46 -43.38
C ALA A 7 -18.02 -10.11 -42.13
N VAL A 8 -17.29 -9.32 -41.34
CA VAL A 8 -16.98 -9.72 -39.97
C VAL A 8 -18.31 -9.70 -39.22
N PRO A 9 -18.79 -10.84 -38.67
CA PRO A 9 -20.06 -10.85 -37.95
C PRO A 9 -19.92 -9.95 -36.72
N LEU A 10 -20.82 -8.97 -36.61
CA LEU A 10 -20.93 -8.04 -35.48
C LEU A 10 -20.97 -8.76 -34.12
N ALA A 11 -21.37 -10.03 -34.11
CA ALA A 11 -21.34 -10.91 -32.94
C ALA A 11 -19.93 -11.18 -32.38
N LEU A 12 -18.86 -11.09 -33.19
CA LEU A 12 -17.48 -11.25 -32.70
C LEU A 12 -16.92 -9.98 -32.05
N LEU A 13 -17.54 -8.81 -32.30
CA LEU A 13 -17.13 -7.54 -31.71
C LEU A 13 -17.71 -7.34 -30.29
N LEU A 14 -18.76 -8.08 -29.93
CA LEU A 14 -19.41 -7.98 -28.61
C LEU A 14 -18.78 -8.89 -27.54
N ALA A 15 -17.98 -9.88 -27.93
CA ALA A 15 -17.29 -10.77 -26.99
C ALA A 15 -15.97 -10.17 -26.43
N LEU A 16 -15.62 -8.95 -26.85
CA LEU A 16 -14.46 -8.21 -26.35
C LEU A 16 -14.84 -7.08 -25.39
N LEU A 17 -15.97 -7.20 -24.69
CA LEU A 17 -16.11 -6.59 -23.38
C LEU A 17 -15.31 -7.45 -22.41
N ILE A 18 -13.99 -7.34 -22.52
CA ILE A 18 -13.11 -7.63 -21.39
C ILE A 18 -13.64 -6.73 -20.29
N VAL A 19 -14.27 -7.33 -19.28
CA VAL A 19 -14.36 -6.71 -17.96
C VAL A 19 -12.90 -6.49 -17.59
N ILE A 20 -12.40 -5.30 -17.87
CA ILE A 20 -11.22 -4.80 -17.18
C ILE A 20 -11.73 -4.73 -15.76
N PRO A 21 -11.23 -5.53 -14.80
CA PRO A 21 -11.42 -5.18 -13.40
C PRO A 21 -10.74 -3.82 -13.26
N GLY A 22 -11.54 -2.78 -13.45
CA GLY A 22 -11.16 -1.41 -13.22
C GLY A 22 -10.89 -1.34 -11.74
N ALA A 23 -9.66 -0.91 -11.41
CA ALA A 23 -9.19 -0.60 -10.07
C ALA A 23 -10.33 -0.43 -9.07
N SER A 24 -10.69 -1.52 -8.38
CA SER A 24 -11.56 -1.44 -7.21
C SER A 24 -10.76 -0.67 -6.18
N ALA A 25 -11.29 0.45 -5.72
CA ALA A 25 -10.59 1.39 -4.87
C ALA A 25 -10.55 0.87 -3.43
N CYS A 26 -9.95 -0.30 -3.22
CA CYS A 26 -9.60 -0.77 -1.90
C CYS A 26 -8.45 0.09 -1.37
N ASP A 27 -8.54 0.52 -0.11
CA ASP A 27 -7.63 1.50 0.44
C ASP A 27 -6.76 0.90 1.54
N VAL A 28 -5.46 1.17 1.48
CA VAL A 28 -4.54 0.80 2.55
C VAL A 28 -4.71 1.82 3.66
N ASP A 29 -4.90 1.36 4.90
CA ASP A 29 -4.95 2.19 6.08
C ASP A 29 -3.79 1.91 7.03
N VAL A 30 -2.85 2.86 7.11
CA VAL A 30 -1.74 2.77 8.05
C VAL A 30 -2.19 3.35 9.38
N LYS A 31 -2.10 2.58 10.47
CA LYS A 31 -2.70 2.94 11.75
C LYS A 31 -4.21 3.20 11.66
N PRO A 32 -5.01 2.17 11.37
CA PRO A 32 -6.46 2.28 11.38
C PRO A 32 -6.96 2.95 12.66
N GLY A 33 -7.89 3.91 12.52
CA GLY A 33 -8.35 4.74 13.63
C GLY A 33 -7.60 6.07 13.80
N SER A 34 -6.56 6.34 13.02
CA SER A 34 -5.75 7.56 13.10
C SER A 34 -5.82 8.37 11.81
N TRP A 35 -5.87 9.71 11.93
CA TRP A 35 -5.56 10.63 10.83
C TRP A 35 -5.17 12.00 11.39
N PRO A 36 -4.05 12.59 10.92
CA PRO A 36 -3.08 12.00 10.01
C PRO A 36 -2.25 10.86 10.62
N ASN A 37 -1.66 10.03 9.76
CA ASN A 37 -0.88 8.86 10.17
C ASN A 37 0.56 9.24 10.53
N SER A 38 0.71 9.76 11.74
CA SER A 38 2.00 10.15 12.32
C SER A 38 2.86 8.94 12.68
N ILE A 39 4.04 8.81 12.08
CA ILE A 39 5.02 7.75 12.34
C ILE A 39 6.18 8.31 13.14
N ASN A 40 6.42 7.73 14.31
CA ASN A 40 7.62 7.96 15.09
C ASN A 40 8.59 6.81 14.80
N VAL A 41 9.60 7.06 13.97
CA VAL A 41 10.57 6.01 13.59
C VAL A 41 11.46 5.58 14.75
N CYS A 42 11.59 6.39 15.82
CA CYS A 42 12.37 6.00 17.00
C CYS A 42 11.63 5.00 17.88
N ASN A 43 10.32 4.83 17.67
CA ASN A 43 9.55 3.87 18.43
C ASN A 43 9.79 2.47 17.87
N ASN A 44 10.25 1.53 18.70
CA ASN A 44 10.38 0.11 18.35
C ASN A 44 9.02 -0.62 18.36
N GLY A 45 7.96 0.10 18.02
CA GLY A 45 6.59 -0.38 18.03
C GLY A 45 6.23 -1.19 16.80
N VAL A 46 5.03 -1.77 16.86
CA VAL A 46 4.37 -2.38 15.72
C VAL A 46 3.64 -1.30 14.93
N LEU A 47 3.75 -1.36 13.61
CA LEU A 47 2.97 -0.58 12.67
C LEU A 47 1.79 -1.45 12.18
N PRO A 48 0.57 -1.22 12.68
CA PRO A 48 -0.61 -1.85 12.11
C PRO A 48 -0.96 -1.20 10.77
N VAL A 49 -1.32 -2.02 9.80
CA VAL A 49 -1.79 -1.62 8.48
C VAL A 49 -2.99 -2.49 8.13
N ALA A 50 -4.03 -1.92 7.54
CA ALA A 50 -5.18 -2.66 7.01
C ALA A 50 -5.29 -2.42 5.50
N TYR A 51 -5.83 -3.39 4.79
CA TYR A 51 -6.30 -3.23 3.41
C TYR A 51 -7.81 -3.38 3.43
N ALA A 52 -8.50 -2.27 3.16
CA ALA A 52 -9.96 -2.21 3.20
C ALA A 52 -10.56 -3.08 2.10
N CYS A 53 -11.39 -4.03 2.50
CA CYS A 53 -12.07 -4.94 1.57
C CYS A 53 -13.52 -4.46 1.35
N GLU A 54 -14.08 -4.73 0.18
CA GLU A 54 -15.45 -4.30 -0.14
C GLU A 54 -16.50 -5.22 0.49
N ASP A 55 -16.15 -6.47 0.74
CA ASP A 55 -17.00 -7.48 1.35
C ASP A 55 -16.24 -8.51 2.21
N ASP A 56 -17.00 -9.27 3.00
CA ASP A 56 -16.48 -10.25 3.98
C ASP A 56 -15.67 -11.40 3.37
N LEU A 57 -15.90 -11.75 2.09
CA LEU A 57 -15.26 -12.89 1.46
C LEU A 57 -13.89 -12.52 0.90
N GLU A 58 -13.68 -11.25 0.59
CA GLU A 58 -12.47 -10.74 -0.02
C GLU A 58 -11.26 -10.77 0.95
N ALA A 59 -11.44 -10.37 2.21
CA ALA A 59 -10.35 -10.33 3.20
C ALA A 59 -9.76 -11.71 3.51
N GLU A 60 -10.60 -12.72 3.70
CA GLU A 60 -10.15 -14.10 3.92
C GLU A 60 -9.49 -14.67 2.65
N CYS A 61 -10.05 -14.37 1.46
CA CYS A 61 -9.43 -14.75 0.19
C CYS A 61 -8.01 -14.19 0.07
N TYR A 62 -7.80 -12.92 0.41
CA TYR A 62 -6.45 -12.34 0.38
C TYR A 62 -5.52 -12.95 1.43
N LYS A 63 -5.99 -13.15 2.66
CA LYS A 63 -5.20 -13.81 3.72
C LYS A 63 -4.74 -15.21 3.31
N GLU A 64 -5.62 -15.99 2.67
CA GLU A 64 -5.30 -17.35 2.21
C GLU A 64 -4.36 -17.40 1.01
N ASN A 65 -4.43 -16.41 0.11
CA ASN A 65 -3.72 -16.46 -1.17
C ASN A 65 -2.44 -15.62 -1.23
N VAL A 66 -2.31 -14.59 -0.40
CA VAL A 66 -1.13 -13.73 -0.42
C VAL A 66 0.10 -14.48 0.08
N ARG A 67 1.21 -14.31 -0.63
CA ARG A 67 2.51 -14.92 -0.30
C ARG A 67 3.61 -13.89 -0.11
N THR A 68 3.52 -12.78 -0.83
CA THR A 68 4.46 -11.68 -0.72
C THR A 68 3.71 -10.39 -0.50
N ILE A 69 4.11 -9.63 0.51
CA ILE A 69 3.68 -8.26 0.73
C ILE A 69 4.85 -7.35 0.39
N LYS A 70 4.68 -6.45 -0.58
CA LYS A 70 5.68 -5.44 -0.93
C LYS A 70 5.29 -4.12 -0.31
N VAL A 71 6.23 -3.47 0.39
CA VAL A 71 6.04 -2.11 0.89
C VAL A 71 6.97 -1.17 0.12
N VAL A 72 6.40 -0.07 -0.36
CA VAL A 72 7.12 1.00 -1.05
C VAL A 72 6.84 2.33 -0.35
N ILE A 73 7.90 3.08 -0.02
CA ILE A 73 7.77 4.46 0.45
C ILE A 73 8.13 5.40 -0.70
N GLU A 74 7.15 6.20 -1.12
CA GLU A 74 7.33 7.20 -2.17
C GLU A 74 7.34 8.60 -1.57
N VAL A 75 8.38 9.36 -1.90
CA VAL A 75 8.63 10.70 -1.38
C VAL A 75 8.52 11.71 -2.52
N LYS A 76 7.93 12.87 -2.24
CA LYS A 76 7.78 13.92 -3.24
C LYS A 76 9.02 14.80 -3.24
N ASN A 77 9.53 15.12 -4.43
CA ASN A 77 10.58 16.12 -4.60
C ASN A 77 10.25 16.98 -5.83
N GLY A 78 9.85 18.23 -5.57
CA GLY A 78 9.26 19.11 -6.57
C GLY A 78 7.94 18.55 -7.10
N SER A 79 7.85 18.32 -8.41
CA SER A 79 6.65 17.77 -9.07
C SER A 79 6.70 16.24 -9.25
N CYS A 80 7.79 15.57 -8.85
CA CYS A 80 8.02 14.15 -9.09
C CYS A 80 7.96 13.33 -7.79
N TRP A 81 7.65 12.04 -7.92
CA TRP A 81 7.72 11.06 -6.83
C TRP A 81 8.94 10.16 -7.02
N TYR A 82 9.61 9.83 -5.92
CA TYR A 82 10.80 8.98 -5.89
C TYR A 82 10.61 7.87 -4.86
N THR A 83 11.16 6.69 -5.14
CA THR A 83 11.16 5.57 -4.20
C THR A 83 12.31 5.72 -3.21
N GLU A 84 12.00 5.88 -1.94
CA GLU A 84 13.01 5.89 -0.86
C GLU A 84 13.20 4.50 -0.25
N PHE A 85 12.14 3.68 -0.25
CA PHE A 85 12.17 2.32 0.28
C PHE A 85 11.34 1.40 -0.61
N ASP A 86 11.86 0.20 -0.85
CA ASP A 86 11.20 -0.85 -1.61
C ASP A 86 11.68 -2.19 -1.04
N GLN A 87 10.78 -2.91 -0.35
CA GLN A 87 11.09 -4.23 0.19
C GLN A 87 9.92 -5.20 0.11
N ASN A 88 10.27 -6.47 -0.11
CA ASN A 88 9.37 -7.60 -0.03
C ASN A 88 9.42 -8.24 1.37
N PHE A 89 8.25 -8.56 1.89
CA PHE A 89 8.02 -9.30 3.12
C PHE A 89 7.32 -10.60 2.79
N SER A 90 7.84 -11.71 3.33
CA SER A 90 7.13 -12.99 3.26
C SER A 90 5.89 -12.94 4.14
N TYR A 91 4.78 -13.50 3.68
CA TYR A 91 3.58 -13.68 4.50
C TYR A 91 3.85 -14.46 5.80
N LEU A 92 4.90 -15.30 5.83
CA LEU A 92 5.32 -16.05 7.03
C LEU A 92 5.96 -15.18 8.10
N ASP A 93 6.54 -14.04 7.71
CA ASP A 93 7.20 -13.09 8.62
C ASP A 93 6.23 -12.04 9.17
N LEU A 94 5.04 -11.94 8.59
CA LEU A 94 4.00 -10.98 8.96
C LEU A 94 2.90 -11.66 9.76
N LYS A 95 2.34 -10.92 10.73
CA LYS A 95 1.06 -11.32 11.34
C LYS A 95 -0.06 -10.80 10.46
N LEU A 96 -0.63 -11.69 9.65
CA LEU A 96 -1.83 -11.45 8.87
C LEU A 96 -3.07 -11.89 9.66
N ASN A 97 -4.06 -11.02 9.77
CA ASN A 97 -5.34 -11.29 10.42
C ASN A 97 -6.49 -10.74 9.56
N VAL A 98 -7.72 -11.13 9.90
CA VAL A 98 -8.94 -10.53 9.36
C VAL A 98 -9.67 -9.87 10.52
N GLU A 99 -9.80 -8.54 10.45
CA GLU A 99 -10.36 -7.69 11.52
C GLU A 99 -11.07 -6.51 10.85
N ASP A 100 -12.27 -6.13 11.32
CA ASP A 100 -12.96 -4.89 10.89
C ASP A 100 -12.38 -3.71 11.66
N VAL A 101 -11.49 -2.94 11.02
CA VAL A 101 -10.72 -1.86 11.65
C VAL A 101 -10.64 -0.59 10.81
N THR A 102 -10.89 -0.69 9.51
CA THR A 102 -10.93 0.43 8.58
C THR A 102 -12.20 0.37 7.74
N ARG A 103 -12.31 1.29 6.78
CA ARG A 103 -13.46 1.42 5.90
C ARG A 103 -12.98 1.52 4.46
N TYR A 104 -13.73 0.88 3.56
CA TYR A 104 -13.58 1.14 2.14
C TYR A 104 -13.91 2.60 1.79
N VAL A 105 -12.99 3.28 1.13
CA VAL A 105 -13.22 4.62 0.59
C VAL A 105 -12.93 4.63 -0.90
N SER A 106 -13.91 5.06 -1.69
CA SER A 106 -13.78 5.03 -3.15
C SER A 106 -12.74 6.03 -3.68
N HIS A 107 -12.34 7.04 -2.87
CA HIS A 107 -11.39 8.07 -3.27
C HIS A 107 -10.44 8.50 -2.15
N VAL A 108 -9.13 8.51 -2.45
CA VAL A 108 -8.04 8.90 -1.53
C VAL A 108 -8.15 10.35 -1.03
N TRP A 109 -8.81 11.25 -1.77
CA TRP A 109 -9.02 12.64 -1.32
C TRP A 109 -9.95 12.72 -0.10
N ASP A 110 -10.82 11.72 0.10
CA ASP A 110 -11.81 11.73 1.18
C ASP A 110 -11.21 11.35 2.54
N ARG A 111 -10.06 10.65 2.57
CA ARG A 111 -9.33 10.37 3.81
C ARG A 111 -8.82 11.59 4.56
N GLY A 112 -8.76 12.75 3.89
CA GLY A 112 -8.52 14.04 4.56
C GLY A 112 -9.53 14.35 5.68
N ASN A 113 -10.68 13.69 5.67
CA ASN A 113 -11.78 13.87 6.60
C ASN A 113 -11.86 12.70 7.60
N CYS A 114 -11.83 13.01 8.89
CA CYS A 114 -11.93 12.04 9.98
C CYS A 114 -13.24 11.23 9.99
N SER A 115 -14.24 11.64 9.21
CA SER A 115 -15.53 10.94 9.06
C SER A 115 -15.42 9.59 8.35
N TYR A 116 -14.28 9.29 7.71
CA TYR A 116 -14.04 8.05 6.97
C TYR A 116 -13.06 7.09 7.66
N ILE A 117 -12.90 7.23 8.98
CA ILE A 117 -11.96 6.44 9.76
C ILE A 117 -12.72 5.41 10.60
N GLY A 118 -12.17 4.20 10.65
CA GLY A 118 -12.60 3.14 11.55
C GLY A 118 -13.50 2.10 10.88
N PRO A 119 -13.99 1.14 11.67
CA PRO A 119 -14.69 -0.04 11.17
C PRO A 119 -15.97 0.33 10.41
N ASP A 120 -16.28 -0.44 9.37
CA ASP A 120 -17.49 -0.30 8.56
C ASP A 120 -18.39 -1.52 8.54
N GLY A 121 -18.02 -2.58 9.25
CA GLY A 121 -18.73 -3.84 9.28
C GLY A 121 -18.26 -4.84 8.22
N CYS A 122 -17.37 -4.44 7.30
CA CYS A 122 -16.68 -5.32 6.39
C CYS A 122 -15.29 -5.67 6.98
N PRO A 123 -14.97 -6.97 7.15
CA PRO A 123 -13.65 -7.38 7.59
C PRO A 123 -12.53 -6.94 6.65
N ASP A 124 -11.39 -6.52 7.21
CA ASP A 124 -10.20 -6.08 6.46
C ASP A 124 -9.06 -7.09 6.56
N LEU A 125 -8.21 -7.16 5.53
CA LEU A 125 -6.91 -7.82 5.68
C LEU A 125 -5.98 -6.93 6.50
N THR A 126 -5.65 -7.35 7.71
CA THR A 126 -4.73 -6.61 8.58
C THR A 126 -3.34 -7.23 8.60
N MET A 127 -2.34 -6.36 8.67
CA MET A 127 -0.92 -6.65 8.62
C MET A 127 -0.23 -5.90 9.75
N LYS A 128 0.75 -6.55 10.40
CA LYS A 128 1.55 -5.93 11.45
C LYS A 128 3.03 -6.00 11.09
N PHE A 129 3.63 -4.83 10.88
CA PHE A 129 5.06 -4.68 10.61
C PHE A 129 5.79 -4.22 11.86
N ARG A 130 7.08 -4.53 12.01
CA ARG A 130 7.91 -3.78 12.96
C ARG A 130 8.28 -2.46 12.31
N THR A 131 8.11 -1.36 13.03
CA THR A 131 8.41 0.00 12.52
C THR A 131 9.84 0.07 11.98
N GLN A 132 10.80 -0.59 12.65
CA GLN A 132 12.21 -0.59 12.24
C GLN A 132 12.50 -1.37 10.96
N ASP A 133 11.69 -2.37 10.60
CA ASP A 133 11.93 -3.11 9.36
C ASP A 133 11.62 -2.26 8.11
N ILE A 134 10.81 -1.20 8.27
CA ILE A 134 10.44 -0.28 7.19
C ILE A 134 11.23 1.03 7.31
N PHE A 135 11.27 1.62 8.51
CA PHE A 135 11.78 2.97 8.71
C PHE A 135 13.14 3.04 9.40
N GLY A 136 13.76 1.92 9.76
CA GLY A 136 15.05 1.92 10.49
C GLY A 136 16.19 2.57 9.71
N CYS A 137 16.06 2.65 8.38
CA CYS A 137 17.03 3.26 7.47
C CYS A 137 16.62 4.66 6.99
N ILE A 138 15.43 5.14 7.38
CA ILE A 138 14.89 6.42 6.96
C ILE A 138 15.22 7.44 8.04
N ASN A 139 15.97 8.48 7.67
CA ASN A 139 16.25 9.59 8.56
C ASN A 139 15.06 10.58 8.55
N PRO A 140 14.29 10.72 9.66
CA PRO A 140 13.14 11.63 9.70
C PRO A 140 13.51 13.09 9.49
N ALA A 141 14.75 13.47 9.81
CA ALA A 141 15.24 14.83 9.64
C ALA A 141 15.38 15.23 8.15
N ASP A 142 15.33 14.25 7.23
CA ASP A 142 15.36 14.52 5.79
C ASP A 142 14.00 15.00 5.25
N TYR A 143 12.94 14.95 6.06
CA TYR A 143 11.57 15.31 5.68
C TYR A 143 11.13 16.59 6.37
N GLU A 144 10.46 17.46 5.61
CA GLU A 144 9.85 18.63 6.20
C GLU A 144 8.76 18.22 7.20
N GLN A 145 8.71 18.92 8.33
CA GLN A 145 7.69 18.69 9.34
C GLN A 145 6.30 18.86 8.70
N CYS A 146 5.44 17.85 8.86
CA CYS A 146 4.09 17.77 8.28
C CYS A 146 3.99 17.43 6.79
N GLU A 147 5.10 17.20 6.07
CA GLU A 147 5.01 16.65 4.71
C GLU A 147 4.57 15.18 4.77
N ALA A 148 3.62 14.83 3.90
CA ALA A 148 3.10 13.47 3.80
C ALA A 148 3.85 12.70 2.69
N VAL A 149 4.26 11.48 3.00
CA VAL A 149 4.84 10.52 2.04
C VAL A 149 3.84 9.39 1.79
N ASN A 150 3.89 8.76 0.62
CA ASN A 150 3.03 7.62 0.33
C ASN A 150 3.64 6.36 0.93
N PHE A 151 2.83 5.62 1.69
CA PHE A 151 3.08 4.26 2.12
C PHE A 151 2.25 3.34 1.24
N ARG A 152 2.88 2.71 0.25
CA ARG A 152 2.21 1.83 -0.70
C ARG A 152 2.43 0.37 -0.32
N VAL A 153 1.38 -0.42 -0.43
CA VAL A 153 1.42 -1.86 -0.20
C VAL A 153 0.90 -2.58 -1.42
N TYR A 154 1.61 -3.64 -1.79
CA TYR A 154 1.16 -4.61 -2.79
C TYR A 154 1.08 -5.99 -2.15
N GLY A 155 0.07 -6.76 -2.55
CA GLY A 155 -0.04 -8.18 -2.24
C GLY A 155 0.12 -9.01 -3.51
N TYR A 156 0.97 -10.03 -3.47
CA TYR A 156 1.16 -10.99 -4.55
C TYR A 156 0.88 -12.42 -4.09
N ASP A 157 0.30 -13.23 -4.99
CA ASP A 157 0.14 -14.67 -4.76
C ASP A 157 1.46 -15.45 -4.95
N GLY A 158 1.40 -16.78 -4.79
CA GLY A 158 2.57 -17.65 -4.96
C GLY A 158 3.11 -17.76 -6.39
N CYS A 159 2.35 -17.26 -7.37
CA CYS A 159 2.72 -17.21 -8.78
C CYS A 159 3.26 -15.82 -9.18
N GLY A 160 3.28 -14.85 -8.26
CA GLY A 160 3.68 -13.46 -8.52
C GLY A 160 2.58 -12.61 -9.17
N LYS A 161 1.33 -13.08 -9.20
CA LYS A 161 0.19 -12.27 -9.65
C LYS A 161 -0.17 -11.26 -8.56
N GLU A 162 -0.33 -10.00 -8.94
CA GLU A 162 -0.84 -8.96 -8.04
C GLU A 162 -2.30 -9.28 -7.65
N LEU A 163 -2.53 -9.36 -6.35
CA LEU A 163 -3.84 -9.54 -5.74
C LEU A 163 -4.46 -8.18 -5.37
N PHE A 164 -3.62 -7.28 -4.87
CA PHE A 164 -4.00 -5.93 -4.50
C PHE A 164 -2.82 -4.95 -4.52
N ASN A 165 -3.13 -3.67 -4.67
CA ASN A 165 -2.19 -2.56 -4.57
C ASN A 165 -2.93 -1.29 -4.18
N SER A 166 -2.52 -0.68 -3.08
CA SER A 166 -3.04 0.62 -2.67
C SER A 166 -2.04 1.35 -1.78
N PHE A 167 -2.34 2.60 -1.39
CA PHE A 167 -1.42 3.41 -0.60
C PHE A 167 -2.16 4.30 0.38
N ASP A 168 -1.50 4.56 1.51
CA ASP A 168 -1.91 5.57 2.47
C ASP A 168 -0.88 6.70 2.55
N ARG A 169 -1.26 7.82 3.18
CA ARG A 169 -0.34 8.94 3.48
C ARG A 169 0.08 8.93 4.93
N ILE A 170 1.39 8.82 5.15
CA ILE A 170 1.99 8.92 6.48
C ILE A 170 2.78 10.22 6.62
N ARG A 171 2.96 10.67 7.85
CA ARG A 171 3.82 11.82 8.18
C ARG A 171 4.84 11.40 9.21
N PHE A 172 6.10 11.75 9.01
CA PHE A 172 7.09 11.59 10.06
C PHE A 172 6.86 12.64 11.14
N VAL A 173 6.81 12.22 12.41
CA VAL A 173 6.87 13.15 13.53
C VAL A 173 8.32 13.36 13.94
N PRO A 174 8.73 14.58 14.33
CA PRO A 174 10.09 14.88 14.75
C PRO A 174 10.59 13.88 15.77
N ALA A 175 11.66 13.23 15.40
CA ALA A 175 12.28 12.14 16.13
C ALA A 175 13.39 12.72 17.01
N ASN A 176 13.22 12.72 18.34
CA ASN A 176 14.36 12.78 19.27
C ASN A 176 14.99 11.37 19.37
N CYS A 177 15.39 10.79 18.23
CA CYS A 177 16.08 9.50 18.21
C CYS A 177 17.45 9.71 18.84
N LYS A 178 17.74 9.01 19.94
CA LYS A 178 19.07 9.08 20.56
C LYS A 178 20.12 8.34 19.72
N GLU A 179 19.73 7.35 18.92
CA GLU A 179 20.60 6.58 18.04
C GLU A 179 19.80 6.02 16.84
N THR A 180 20.41 5.96 15.65
CA THR A 180 19.84 5.34 14.45
C THR A 180 20.12 3.82 14.49
N PRO A 181 19.11 2.94 14.39
CA PRO A 181 19.34 1.50 14.43
C PRO A 181 20.04 0.97 13.17
N ALA A 182 21.08 0.16 13.36
CA ALA A 182 22.04 -0.27 12.35
C ALA A 182 21.58 -1.40 11.40
N ASN A 183 20.29 -1.70 11.30
CA ASN A 183 19.83 -2.93 10.64
C ASN A 183 19.21 -2.67 9.26
N CYS A 184 20.01 -2.12 8.36
CA CYS A 184 19.65 -2.00 6.95
C CYS A 184 20.14 -3.24 6.20
N LYS A 185 19.23 -4.06 5.67
CA LYS A 185 19.58 -4.94 4.56
C LYS A 185 19.83 -4.04 3.34
N GLU A 186 21.02 -4.13 2.78
CA GLU A 186 21.50 -3.24 1.70
C GLU A 186 20.47 -3.12 0.57
N VAL A 187 19.97 -1.91 0.37
CA VAL A 187 19.20 -1.54 -0.83
C VAL A 187 20.22 -1.35 -1.94
N ASN A 188 20.01 -2.05 -3.08
CA ASN A 188 20.78 -1.81 -4.30
C ASN A 188 20.62 -0.33 -4.70
N ASN A 189 21.66 0.45 -4.41
CA ASN A 189 21.70 1.88 -4.64
C ASN A 189 21.73 2.18 -6.15
N GLU A 190 20.57 2.37 -6.78
CA GLU A 190 20.48 3.29 -7.91
C GLU A 190 20.57 4.72 -7.36
N LYS A 191 21.82 5.20 -7.35
CA LYS A 191 22.30 6.57 -7.16
C LYS A 191 21.22 7.64 -6.90
N LYS A 192 21.08 8.04 -5.63
CA LYS A 192 20.54 9.37 -5.26
C LYS A 192 21.24 10.45 -6.10
N PRO A 193 20.53 11.34 -6.81
CA PRO A 193 21.15 12.52 -7.40
C PRO A 193 21.64 13.42 -6.25
N LYS A 194 22.93 13.74 -6.27
CA LYS A 194 23.53 14.70 -5.34
C LYS A 194 22.94 16.09 -5.62
N LYS A 195 22.51 16.79 -4.56
CA LYS A 195 22.25 18.23 -4.58
C LYS A 195 23.51 18.99 -5.01
#